data_AF-W8NUZ5-F1
#
_entry.id   AF-W8NUZ5-F1
#
_cell.length_a   1.000
_cell.length_b   1.000
_cell.length_c   1.000
_cell.angle_alpha   90.00
_cell.angle_beta   90.00
_cell.angle_gamma   90.00
#
_symmetry.space_group_name_H-M   'P 1'
#
loop_
_entity.id
_entity.type
_entity.pdbx_description
1 polymer ?
#
loop_
_entity_poly.entity_id
_entity_poly.type
_entity_poly.pdbx_seq_one_letter_code
_entity_poly.pdbx_strand_id
1 'polypeptide(L)'
;MRGLLLTSIYLVQGVLNLVFYGIPLVMFSVLLPQWVFREVAWLLPFLVLLYFALGAFSLYFLGFTPRPGMGRRIGVVYFSIGLVGSTAVSLEPFGETPLLRVLFVAWALLSLLGLFLLLRTENLGEVSPLLIVSALLILLFSGAVSFLTAQWIVEDYYAHIHMNESVPENATVIVAYPENVSPPNGTG
;
A
#
# COMPACT_ATOMS: atom_id res chain seq x y z
N MET A 1 -9.14 -13.57 23.80
CA MET A 1 -9.84 -12.62 22.86
C MET A 1 -8.92 -11.62 22.15
N ARG A 2 -7.96 -10.97 22.83
CA ARG A 2 -7.10 -9.93 22.22
C ARG A 2 -6.27 -10.44 21.03
N GLY A 3 -5.69 -11.64 21.16
CA GLY A 3 -4.93 -12.27 20.09
C GLY A 3 -5.78 -12.53 18.84
N LEU A 4 -7.03 -12.97 19.00
CA LEU A 4 -7.96 -13.17 17.89
C LEU A 4 -8.21 -11.86 17.13
N LEU A 5 -8.52 -10.78 17.86
CA LEU A 5 -8.72 -9.46 17.25
C LEU A 5 -7.45 -8.96 16.53
N LEU A 6 -6.27 -9.14 17.12
CA LEU A 6 -5.00 -8.76 16.51
C LEU A 6 -4.75 -9.52 15.21
N THR A 7 -4.95 -10.85 15.21
CA THR A 7 -4.81 -11.67 13.99
C THR A 7 -5.83 -11.27 12.94
N SER A 8 -7.07 -10.95 13.33
CA SER A 8 -8.08 -10.42 12.42
C SER A 8 -7.68 -9.09 11.80
N ILE A 9 -6.98 -8.19 12.52
CA ILE A 9 -6.49 -6.93 11.94
C ILE A 9 -5.46 -7.18 10.85
N TYR A 10 -4.48 -8.07 11.08
CA TYR A 10 -3.52 -8.48 10.06
C TYR A 10 -4.20 -9.04 8.82
N LEU A 11 -5.18 -9.92 9.02
CA LEU A 11 -6.00 -10.50 7.96
C LEU A 11 -6.74 -9.43 7.17
N VAL A 12 -7.46 -8.54 7.85
CA VAL A 12 -8.26 -7.47 7.24
C VAL A 12 -7.38 -6.51 6.46
N GLN A 13 -6.21 -6.11 6.97
CA GLN A 13 -5.27 -5.28 6.21
C GLN A 13 -4.80 -5.97 4.93
N GLY A 14 -4.45 -7.27 5.01
CA GLY A 14 -4.07 -8.03 3.82
C GLY A 14 -5.19 -8.12 2.78
N VAL A 15 -6.43 -8.38 3.22
CA VAL A 15 -7.62 -8.43 2.34
C VAL A 15 -7.93 -7.07 1.74
N LEU A 16 -7.95 -6.00 2.55
CA LEU A 16 -8.21 -4.65 2.07
C LEU A 16 -7.19 -4.24 1.02
N ASN A 17 -5.89 -4.53 1.25
CA ASN A 17 -4.90 -4.23 0.23
C ASN A 17 -5.06 -5.07 -1.03
N LEU A 18 -5.53 -6.31 -0.96
CA LEU A 18 -5.85 -7.09 -2.17
C LEU A 18 -7.04 -6.49 -2.95
N VAL A 19 -7.95 -5.76 -2.32
CA VAL A 19 -9.07 -5.14 -3.05
C VAL A 19 -8.62 -3.87 -3.78
N PHE A 20 -7.68 -3.11 -3.19
CA PHE A 20 -7.28 -1.80 -3.68
C PHE A 20 -5.88 -1.74 -4.31
N TYR A 21 -5.09 -2.82 -4.17
CA TYR A 21 -3.74 -3.09 -4.70
C TYR A 21 -2.63 -2.05 -4.46
N GLY A 22 -2.95 -0.87 -3.93
CA GLY A 22 -2.05 0.28 -3.93
C GLY A 22 -1.89 0.99 -2.60
N ILE A 23 -2.43 0.48 -1.48
CA ILE A 23 -2.41 1.24 -0.22
C ILE A 23 -0.96 1.51 0.24
N PRO A 24 -0.08 0.50 0.41
CA PRO A 24 1.32 0.75 0.78
C PRO A 24 2.11 1.47 -0.32
N LEU A 25 1.77 1.30 -1.60
CA LEU A 25 2.46 1.99 -2.69
C LEU A 25 2.24 3.50 -2.62
N VAL A 26 0.97 3.92 -2.53
CA VAL A 26 0.59 5.33 -2.38
C VAL A 26 1.11 5.90 -1.05
N MET A 27 1.12 5.08 0.00
CA MET A 27 1.72 5.44 1.27
C MET A 27 3.20 5.80 1.13
N PHE A 28 4.00 4.95 0.48
CA PHE A 28 5.43 5.20 0.30
C PHE A 28 5.73 6.32 -0.70
N SER A 29 4.88 6.56 -1.69
CA SER A 29 5.07 7.67 -2.62
C SER A 29 4.88 9.03 -1.96
N VAL A 30 3.94 9.16 -1.02
CA VAL A 30 3.71 10.40 -0.26
C VAL A 30 4.78 10.64 0.80
N LEU A 31 5.35 9.57 1.39
CA LEU A 31 6.41 9.70 2.38
C LEU A 31 7.75 10.20 1.81
N LEU A 32 7.92 10.14 0.49
CA LEU A 32 9.13 10.60 -0.20
C LEU A 32 8.91 11.98 -0.83
N PRO A 33 9.77 12.97 -0.56
CA PRO A 33 9.72 14.24 -1.28
C PRO A 33 9.89 14.03 -2.79
N GLN A 34 9.20 14.81 -3.63
CA GLN A 34 9.20 14.61 -5.09
C GLN A 34 10.60 14.60 -5.73
N TRP A 35 11.53 15.41 -5.22
CA TRP A 35 12.91 15.44 -5.72
C TRP A 35 13.69 14.17 -5.40
N VAL A 36 13.40 13.50 -4.27
CA VAL A 36 13.94 12.18 -3.93
C VAL A 36 13.24 11.10 -4.74
N PHE A 37 11.92 11.22 -4.90
CA PHE A 37 11.08 10.22 -5.53
C PHE A 37 11.57 9.88 -6.95
N ARG A 38 11.97 10.87 -7.75
CA ARG A 38 12.50 10.65 -9.10
C ARG A 38 13.74 9.73 -9.12
N GLU A 39 14.62 9.90 -8.14
CA GLU A 39 15.88 9.14 -8.01
C GLU A 39 15.67 7.73 -7.45
N VAL A 40 14.64 7.54 -6.61
CA VAL A 40 14.46 6.31 -5.83
C VAL A 40 13.13 5.59 -6.07
N ALA A 41 12.35 5.98 -7.08
CA ALA A 41 11.07 5.32 -7.41
C ALA A 41 11.25 3.81 -7.62
N TRP A 42 12.38 3.37 -8.18
CA TRP A 42 12.76 1.97 -8.33
C TRP A 42 12.80 1.17 -7.00
N LEU A 43 12.91 1.84 -5.85
CA LEU A 43 12.93 1.21 -4.54
C LEU A 43 11.51 0.89 -4.02
N LEU A 44 10.46 1.54 -4.54
CA LEU A 44 9.09 1.39 -4.06
C LEU A 44 8.59 -0.06 -3.99
N PRO A 45 8.81 -0.92 -5.01
CA PRO A 45 8.36 -2.31 -4.94
C PRO A 45 8.99 -3.03 -3.75
N PHE A 46 10.28 -2.80 -3.51
CA PHE A 46 11.00 -3.41 -2.39
C PHE A 46 10.52 -2.90 -1.02
N LEU A 47 10.16 -1.61 -0.92
CA LEU A 47 9.57 -1.05 0.31
C LEU A 47 8.20 -1.67 0.61
N VAL A 48 7.36 -1.84 -0.41
CA VAL A 48 6.06 -2.52 -0.30
C VAL A 48 6.25 -3.97 0.15
N LEU A 49 7.16 -4.70 -0.49
CA LEU A 49 7.45 -6.08 -0.12
C LEU A 49 7.97 -6.19 1.31
N LEU A 50 8.90 -5.30 1.70
CA LEU A 50 9.44 -5.23 3.05
C LEU A 50 8.34 -4.93 4.08
N TYR A 51 7.43 -4.01 3.79
CA TYR A 51 6.31 -3.69 4.66
C TYR A 51 5.44 -4.91 4.97
N PHE A 52 5.04 -5.67 3.95
CA PHE A 52 4.27 -6.90 4.16
C PHE A 52 5.08 -8.01 4.83
N ALA A 53 6.38 -8.10 4.52
CA ALA A 53 7.28 -9.03 5.21
C ALA A 53 7.37 -8.73 6.72
N LEU A 54 7.40 -7.46 7.13
CA LEU A 54 7.35 -7.09 8.55
C LEU A 54 6.06 -7.58 9.21
N GLY A 55 4.90 -7.37 8.56
CA GLY A 55 3.63 -7.87 9.08
C GLY A 55 3.61 -9.41 9.22
N ALA A 56 4.08 -10.11 8.19
CA ALA A 56 4.16 -11.56 8.18
C ALA A 56 5.13 -12.09 9.25
N PHE A 57 6.34 -11.53 9.35
CA PHE A 57 7.29 -11.94 10.39
C PHE A 57 6.75 -11.65 11.78
N SER A 58 6.15 -10.49 12.02
CA SER A 58 5.51 -10.19 13.31
C SER A 58 4.52 -11.30 13.69
N LEU A 59 3.62 -11.64 12.78
CA LEU A 59 2.58 -12.64 13.03
C LEU A 59 3.17 -14.04 13.23
N TYR A 60 4.18 -14.43 12.45
CA TYR A 60 4.88 -15.70 12.59
C TYR A 60 5.58 -15.82 13.95
N PHE A 61 6.33 -14.80 14.36
CA PHE A 61 7.04 -14.81 15.65
C PHE A 61 6.06 -14.84 16.84
N LEU A 62 4.92 -14.13 16.75
CA LEU A 62 3.89 -14.13 17.79
C LEU A 62 3.12 -15.45 17.90
N GLY A 63 2.97 -16.18 16.78
CA GLY A 63 2.16 -17.40 16.71
C GLY A 63 2.94 -18.71 16.89
N PHE A 64 4.16 -18.79 16.37
CA PHE A 64 4.85 -20.09 16.20
C PHE A 64 6.23 -20.16 16.87
N THR A 65 6.73 -19.06 17.43
CA THR A 65 8.08 -19.05 18.00
C THR A 65 8.05 -18.84 19.51
N PRO A 66 9.05 -19.37 20.24
CA PRO A 66 9.19 -19.12 21.67
C PRO A 66 9.67 -17.70 22.00
N ARG A 67 9.83 -16.81 21.01
CA ARG A 67 10.35 -15.44 21.16
C ARG A 67 9.30 -14.39 20.73
N PRO A 68 8.13 -14.32 21.39
CA PRO A 68 7.07 -13.39 21.01
C PRO A 68 7.48 -11.91 21.12
N GLY A 69 8.47 -11.59 21.96
CA GLY A 69 9.03 -10.25 22.07
C GLY A 69 9.64 -9.72 20.77
N MET A 70 10.23 -10.60 19.94
CA MET A 70 10.75 -10.23 18.63
C MET A 70 9.61 -9.88 17.67
N GLY A 71 8.58 -10.73 17.64
CA GLY A 71 7.36 -10.49 16.87
C GLY A 71 6.72 -9.16 17.24
N ARG A 72 6.64 -8.84 18.53
CA ARG A 72 6.13 -7.55 19.00
C ARG A 72 6.92 -6.35 18.47
N ARG A 73 8.26 -6.40 18.51
CA ARG A 73 9.10 -5.30 18.00
C ARG A 73 8.90 -5.09 16.50
N ILE A 74 8.86 -6.18 15.74
CA ILE A 74 8.61 -6.14 14.29
C ILE A 74 7.21 -5.58 14.00
N GLY A 75 6.19 -6.04 14.73
CA GLY A 75 4.82 -5.56 14.58
C GLY A 75 4.65 -4.09 14.94
N VAL A 76 5.41 -3.58 15.92
CA VAL A 76 5.42 -2.14 16.24
C VAL A 76 5.90 -1.35 15.03
N VAL A 77 6.97 -1.79 14.35
CA VAL A 77 7.46 -1.13 13.14
C VAL A 77 6.40 -1.19 12.03
N TYR A 78 5.83 -2.37 11.77
CA TYR A 78 4.78 -2.56 10.77
C TYR A 78 3.59 -1.62 10.98
N PHE A 79 2.98 -1.61 12.17
CA PHE A 79 1.83 -0.76 12.45
C PHE A 79 2.19 0.73 12.52
N SER A 80 3.39 1.08 12.98
CA SER A 80 3.82 2.49 13.01
C SER A 80 4.00 3.05 11.61
N ILE A 81 4.61 2.29 10.69
CA ILE A 81 4.73 2.68 9.28
C ILE A 81 3.33 2.87 8.68
N GLY A 82 2.43 1.90 8.90
CA GLY A 82 1.05 1.97 8.41
C GLY A 82 0.30 3.20 8.92
N LEU A 83 0.45 3.52 10.20
CA LEU A 83 -0.19 4.69 10.83
C LEU A 83 0.37 6.01 10.31
N VAL A 84 1.70 6.19 10.34
CA VAL A 84 2.37 7.43 9.90
C VAL A 84 2.12 7.66 8.41
N GLY A 85 2.29 6.64 7.59
CA GLY A 85 2.08 6.79 6.16
C GLY A 85 0.62 7.07 5.81
N SER A 86 -0.34 6.42 6.46
CA SER A 86 -1.76 6.65 6.17
C SER A 86 -2.26 8.02 6.64
N THR A 87 -1.70 8.52 7.75
CA THR A 87 -1.98 9.88 8.23
C THR A 87 -1.36 10.92 7.31
N ALA A 88 -0.13 10.73 6.83
CA ALA A 88 0.50 11.60 5.85
C ALA A 88 -0.33 11.71 4.57
N VAL A 89 -0.77 10.57 4.01
CA VAL A 89 -1.64 10.55 2.83
C VAL A 89 -2.95 11.28 3.11
N SER A 90 -3.56 11.10 4.28
CA SER A 90 -4.86 11.75 4.58
C SER A 90 -4.81 13.29 4.61
N LEU A 91 -3.62 13.87 4.83
CA LEU A 91 -3.40 15.33 4.84
C LEU A 91 -3.23 15.91 3.43
N GLU A 92 -2.92 15.09 2.43
CA GLU A 92 -2.81 15.54 1.05
C GLU A 92 -4.19 15.98 0.50
N PRO A 93 -4.25 17.08 -0.26
CA PRO A 93 -5.48 17.56 -0.88
C PRO A 93 -5.83 16.68 -2.10
N PHE A 94 -6.41 15.50 -1.86
CA PHE A 94 -7.03 14.69 -2.92
C PHE A 94 -8.38 15.29 -3.30
N GLY A 95 -8.38 16.25 -4.22
CA GLY A 95 -9.60 16.92 -4.69
C GLY A 95 -10.61 16.00 -5.40
N GLU A 96 -10.18 14.82 -5.87
CA GLU A 96 -10.95 14.03 -6.85
C GLU A 96 -11.31 12.60 -6.38
N THR A 97 -10.76 12.12 -5.26
CA THR A 97 -10.93 10.70 -4.84
C THR A 97 -11.32 10.55 -3.36
N PRO A 98 -12.56 10.90 -2.97
CA PRO A 98 -13.02 10.81 -1.58
C PRO A 98 -12.92 9.39 -1.00
N LEU A 99 -13.10 8.36 -1.84
CA LEU A 99 -12.93 6.96 -1.45
C LEU A 99 -11.51 6.65 -0.97
N LEU A 100 -10.48 7.22 -1.61
CA LEU A 100 -9.08 7.01 -1.25
C LEU A 100 -8.81 7.49 0.18
N ARG A 101 -9.31 8.69 0.53
CA ARG A 101 -9.19 9.23 1.88
C ARG A 101 -9.87 8.34 2.93
N VAL A 102 -11.07 7.83 2.65
CA VAL A 102 -11.77 6.90 3.55
C VAL A 102 -10.94 5.63 3.80
N LEU A 103 -10.31 5.08 2.75
CA LEU A 103 -9.46 3.90 2.87
C LEU A 103 -8.22 4.15 3.72
N PHE A 104 -7.56 5.29 3.56
CA PHE A 104 -6.41 5.64 4.37
C PHE A 104 -6.77 5.94 5.83
N VAL A 105 -7.93 6.55 6.09
CA VAL A 105 -8.44 6.69 7.47
C VAL A 105 -8.72 5.31 8.08
N ALA A 106 -9.36 4.41 7.34
CA ALA A 106 -9.60 3.03 7.80
C ALA A 106 -8.28 2.29 8.07
N TRP A 107 -7.29 2.44 7.19
CA TRP A 107 -5.97 1.82 7.36
C TRP A 107 -5.21 2.39 8.57
N ALA A 108 -5.28 3.69 8.80
CA ALA A 108 -4.71 4.35 9.98
C ALA A 108 -5.38 3.84 11.27
N LEU A 109 -6.70 3.71 11.30
CA LEU A 109 -7.45 3.17 12.45
C LEU A 109 -7.11 1.70 12.72
N LEU A 110 -7.03 0.87 11.68
CA LEU A 110 -6.59 -0.52 11.80
C LEU A 110 -5.16 -0.61 12.33
N SER A 111 -4.27 0.29 11.88
CA SER A 111 -2.89 0.32 12.33
C SER A 111 -2.76 0.76 13.78
N LEU A 112 -3.53 1.77 14.19
CA LEU A 112 -3.59 2.24 15.58
C LEU A 112 -4.16 1.16 16.51
N LEU A 113 -5.26 0.52 16.12
CA LEU A 113 -5.86 -0.55 16.89
C LEU A 113 -4.95 -1.78 16.96
N GLY A 114 -4.28 -2.11 15.85
CA GLY A 114 -3.28 -3.17 15.77
C GLY A 114 -2.12 -2.92 16.72
N LEU A 115 -1.57 -1.71 16.72
CA LEU A 115 -0.51 -1.30 17.65
C LEU A 115 -0.97 -1.40 19.12
N PHE A 116 -2.16 -0.89 19.43
CA PHE A 116 -2.73 -0.95 20.78
C PHE A 116 -2.91 -2.40 21.27
N LEU A 117 -3.46 -3.28 20.42
CA LEU A 117 -3.65 -4.69 20.77
C LEU A 117 -2.33 -5.44 20.85
N LEU A 118 -1.38 -5.14 19.97
CA LEU A 118 -0.05 -5.75 19.94
C LEU A 118 0.71 -5.51 21.25
N LEU A 119 0.64 -4.30 21.79
CA LEU A 119 1.26 -3.95 23.07
C LEU A 119 0.61 -4.66 24.28
N ARG A 120 -0.64 -5.12 24.13
CA ARG A 120 -1.43 -5.80 25.17
C ARG A 120 -1.56 -7.30 24.97
N THR A 121 -0.90 -7.86 23.96
CA THR A 121 -0.92 -9.27 23.60
C THR A 121 0.44 -9.89 23.85
N GLU A 122 0.48 -10.92 24.71
CA GLU A 122 1.73 -11.61 25.05
C GLU A 122 2.19 -12.56 23.96
N ASN A 123 1.27 -13.40 23.47
CA ASN A 123 1.45 -14.34 22.37
C ASN A 123 0.08 -14.65 21.73
N LEU A 124 0.07 -15.47 20.69
CA LEU A 124 -1.16 -15.92 20.01
C LEU A 124 -1.53 -17.38 20.32
N GLY A 125 -1.13 -17.91 21.48
CA GLY A 125 -1.36 -19.32 21.83
C GLY A 125 -2.84 -19.72 21.93
N GLU A 126 -3.72 -18.75 22.22
CA GLU A 126 -5.18 -18.96 22.24
C GLU A 126 -5.83 -18.95 20.85
N VAL A 127 -5.10 -18.54 19.81
CA VAL A 127 -5.64 -18.38 18.46
C VAL A 127 -5.43 -19.66 17.67
N SER A 128 -6.47 -20.09 16.96
CA SER A 128 -6.40 -21.24 16.04
C SER A 128 -5.20 -21.09 15.08
N PRO A 129 -4.30 -22.09 14.98
CA PRO A 129 -3.18 -22.06 14.05
C PRO A 129 -3.62 -21.83 12.60
N LEU A 130 -4.79 -22.36 12.22
CA LEU A 130 -5.36 -22.17 10.89
C LEU A 130 -5.57 -20.68 10.58
N LEU A 131 -6.14 -19.92 11.52
CA LEU A 131 -6.38 -18.49 11.34
C LEU A 131 -5.08 -17.69 11.22
N ILE A 132 -4.06 -18.04 12.02
CA ILE A 132 -2.75 -17.40 11.96
C ILE A 132 -2.11 -17.67 10.59
N VAL A 133 -2.15 -18.93 10.11
CA VAL A 133 -1.62 -19.30 8.78
C VAL A 133 -2.39 -18.61 7.67
N SER A 134 -3.73 -18.52 7.74
CA SER A 134 -4.52 -17.79 6.74
C SER A 134 -4.13 -16.32 6.66
N ALA A 135 -3.98 -15.66 7.81
CA ALA A 135 -3.55 -14.26 7.86
C ALA A 135 -2.11 -14.06 7.33
N LEU A 136 -1.18 -14.99 7.63
CA LEU A 136 0.17 -15.00 7.07
C LEU A 136 0.16 -15.11 5.55
N LEU A 137 -0.55 -16.10 5.01
CA LEU A 137 -0.62 -16.33 3.56
C LEU A 137 -1.27 -15.15 2.84
N ILE A 138 -2.33 -14.57 3.41
CA ILE A 138 -2.98 -13.41 2.83
C ILE A 138 -2.06 -12.19 2.85
N LEU A 139 -1.30 -11.93 3.92
CA LEU A 139 -0.33 -10.83 3.94
C LEU A 139 0.78 -11.03 2.90
N LEU A 140 1.34 -12.23 2.80
CA LEU A 140 2.39 -12.54 1.84
C LEU A 140 1.88 -12.43 0.40
N PHE A 141 0.69 -12.95 0.12
CA PHE A 141 0.05 -12.84 -1.18
C PHE A 141 -0.25 -11.38 -1.53
N SER A 142 -0.78 -10.61 -0.57
CA SER A 142 -1.02 -9.17 -0.71
C SER A 142 0.27 -8.41 -1.03
N GLY A 143 1.37 -8.73 -0.35
CA GLY A 143 2.68 -8.16 -0.64
C GLY A 143 3.24 -8.54 -2.00
N ALA A 144 3.07 -9.79 -2.44
CA ALA A 144 3.52 -10.23 -3.76
C ALA A 144 2.76 -9.52 -4.88
N VAL A 145 1.43 -9.42 -4.78
CA VAL A 145 0.62 -8.72 -5.78
C VAL A 145 0.99 -7.24 -5.81
N SER A 146 1.06 -6.56 -4.67
CA SER A 146 1.43 -5.14 -4.65
C SER A 146 2.88 -4.89 -5.08
N PHE A 147 3.81 -5.82 -4.87
CA PHE A 147 5.16 -5.73 -5.43
C PHE A 147 5.11 -5.71 -6.96
N LEU A 148 4.40 -6.66 -7.58
CA LEU A 148 4.26 -6.72 -9.04
C LEU A 148 3.56 -5.48 -9.60
N THR A 149 2.48 -5.03 -8.96
CA THR A 149 1.78 -3.79 -9.35
C THR A 149 2.69 -2.57 -9.22
N ALA A 150 3.48 -2.48 -8.15
CA ALA A 150 4.43 -1.40 -7.96
C ALA A 150 5.54 -1.41 -9.02
N GLN A 151 6.05 -2.57 -9.43
CA GLN A 151 7.02 -2.66 -10.53
C GLN A 151 6.44 -2.06 -11.80
N TRP A 152 5.20 -2.43 -12.15
CA TRP A 152 4.54 -1.94 -13.36
C TRP A 152 4.34 -0.41 -13.33
N ILE A 153 3.94 0.14 -12.18
CA ILE A 153 3.74 1.58 -12.00
C ILE A 153 5.07 2.36 -12.08
N VAL A 154 6.15 1.80 -11.54
CA VAL A 154 7.47 2.43 -11.60
C VAL A 154 8.02 2.43 -13.03
N GLU A 155 7.87 1.33 -13.76
CA GLU A 155 8.24 1.25 -15.18
C GLU A 155 7.49 2.29 -16.01
N ASP A 156 6.18 2.42 -15.78
CA ASP A 156 5.33 3.41 -16.44
C ASP A 156 5.76 4.84 -16.09
N TYR A 157 6.06 5.13 -14.82
CA TYR A 157 6.55 6.43 -14.37
C TYR A 157 7.85 6.84 -15.08
N TYR A 158 8.83 5.93 -15.16
CA TYR A 158 10.08 6.21 -15.86
C TYR A 158 9.87 6.36 -17.36
N ALA A 159 9.00 5.58 -18.00
CA ALA A 159 8.68 5.75 -19.42
C ALA A 159 8.15 7.16 -19.71
N HIS A 160 7.22 7.68 -18.89
CA HIS A 160 6.62 8.99 -19.07
C HIS A 160 7.61 10.15 -18.82
N ILE A 161 8.52 10.01 -17.85
CA ILE A 161 9.56 11.04 -17.63
C ILE A 161 10.53 11.11 -18.81
N HIS A 162 11.03 9.97 -19.28
CA HIS A 162 11.98 9.94 -20.40
C HIS A 162 11.30 10.36 -21.71
N MET A 163 10.00 10.11 -21.88
CA MET A 163 9.24 10.65 -23.00
C MET A 163 9.21 12.19 -22.97
N ASN A 164 8.95 12.82 -21.83
CA ASN A 164 8.97 14.29 -21.71
C ASN A 164 10.37 14.90 -21.91
N GLU A 165 11.43 14.21 -21.51
CA GLU A 165 12.81 14.65 -21.78
C GLU A 165 13.21 14.52 -23.25
N SER A 166 12.55 13.61 -23.99
CA SER A 166 12.82 13.37 -25.41
C SER A 166 12.04 14.27 -26.37
N VAL A 167 11.12 15.11 -25.87
CA VAL A 167 10.42 16.12 -26.68
C VAL A 167 11.37 17.31 -26.84
N PRO A 168 11.84 17.62 -28.06
CA PRO A 168 12.65 18.82 -28.29
C PRO A 168 11.87 20.06 -27.84
N GLU A 169 12.48 20.99 -27.13
CA GLU A 169 11.84 22.26 -26.69
C GLU A 169 11.19 23.06 -27.86
N ASN A 170 11.61 22.76 -29.10
CA ASN A 170 11.09 23.35 -30.35
C ASN A 170 10.04 22.51 -31.09
N ALA A 171 9.60 21.37 -30.54
CA ALA A 171 8.49 20.62 -31.13
C ALA A 171 7.19 21.36 -30.82
N THR A 172 6.76 22.22 -31.74
CA THR A 172 5.39 22.73 -31.78
C THR A 172 4.46 21.51 -31.79
N VAL A 173 3.84 21.23 -30.65
CA VAL A 173 2.70 20.32 -30.58
C VAL A 173 1.61 20.96 -31.44
N ILE A 174 1.49 20.50 -32.68
CA ILE A 174 0.34 20.80 -33.51
C ILE A 174 -0.80 20.03 -32.84
N VAL A 175 -1.49 20.71 -31.90
CA VAL A 175 -2.80 20.28 -31.45
C VAL A 175 -3.70 20.40 -32.66
N ALA A 176 -3.80 19.33 -33.44
CA ALA A 176 -4.88 19.17 -34.39
C ALA A 176 -6.15 19.13 -33.54
N TYR A 177 -6.80 20.28 -33.39
CA TYR A 177 -8.17 20.33 -32.92
C TYR A 177 -8.95 19.32 -33.77
N PRO A 178 -9.73 18.41 -33.17
CA PRO A 178 -10.62 17.58 -33.98
C PRO A 178 -11.49 18.55 -34.79
N GLU A 179 -11.38 18.50 -36.11
CA GLU A 179 -12.35 19.16 -36.97
C GLU A 179 -13.72 18.66 -36.52
N ASN A 180 -14.56 19.60 -36.10
CA ASN A 180 -15.93 19.33 -35.72
C ASN A 180 -16.70 18.96 -36.99
N VAL A 181 -16.54 17.73 -37.45
CA VAL A 181 -17.34 17.17 -38.54
C VAL A 181 -18.75 16.98 -38.02
N SER A 182 -19.67 17.75 -38.60
CA SER A 182 -21.10 17.65 -38.32
C SER A 182 -21.56 16.20 -38.43
N PRO A 183 -22.48 15.74 -37.54
CA PRO A 183 -23.05 14.40 -37.65
C PRO A 183 -23.61 14.19 -39.07
N PRO A 184 -23.44 13.01 -39.68
CA PRO A 184 -24.07 12.72 -40.95
C PRO A 184 -25.58 12.93 -40.80
N ASN A 185 -26.15 13.84 -41.58
CA ASN A 185 -27.59 14.07 -41.64
C ASN A 185 -28.28 12.76 -42.02
N GLY A 186 -28.77 12.04 -41.01
CA GLY A 186 -29.69 10.93 -41.16
C GLY A 186 -31.07 11.46 -41.55
N THR A 187 -31.23 11.87 -42.80
CA THR A 187 -32.53 12.04 -43.46
C THR A 187 -32.42 11.48 -44.87
N GLY A 188 -32.93 10.27 -45.04
CA GLY A 188 -33.03 9.54 -46.30
C GLY A 188 -33.55 8.14 -46.04
#